data_AF-A0A9E5JVD1-F1
#
_entry.id   AF-A0A9E5JVD1-F1
#
_cell.length_a   1.000
_cell.length_b   1.000
_cell.length_c   1.000
_cell.angle_alpha   90.00
_cell.angle_beta   90.00
_cell.angle_gamma   90.00
#
_symmetry.space_group_name_H-M   'P 1'
#
loop_
_entity.id
_entity.type
_entity.pdbx_description
1 polymer ?
#
loop_
_entity_poly.entity_id
_entity_poly.type
_entity_poly.pdbx_seq_one_letter_code
_entity_poly.pdbx_strand_id
1 'polypeptide(L)'
;MFTGIVEEAGMVQAVTRRGKGWSLEVEAGAILAGVKIGDSVAVSGCCLTVTEVNGKRLVFDLLDETKEKTNLQSVQVGARVNLESSLKADGKLGGHFVTGHIDGTAQVMKWVRSGEDWELEAEVPSGLERYLVPKGCVAIDGISLTLGRVEGRKFNVWIIPHTYEVTTLRDRKEGEKVNLECDLLAKYVEKMTGAKK
;
A
#
# COMPACT_ATOMS: atom_id res chain seq x y z
N MET A 1 -0.69 -2.55 -12.55
CA MET A 1 -1.38 -3.65 -11.85
C MET A 1 -0.34 -4.41 -11.04
N PHE A 2 -0.75 -4.85 -9.86
CA PHE A 2 0.06 -5.48 -8.83
C PHE A 2 -0.77 -6.61 -8.19
N THR A 3 -0.14 -7.35 -7.28
CA THR A 3 -0.75 -8.50 -6.58
C THR A 3 -0.96 -8.24 -5.09
N GLY A 4 -0.32 -7.19 -4.57
CA GLY A 4 -0.25 -6.90 -3.15
C GLY A 4 0.74 -7.82 -2.41
N ILE A 5 1.64 -8.49 -3.11
CA ILE A 5 2.71 -9.28 -2.50
C ILE A 5 3.97 -8.42 -2.53
N VAL A 6 4.23 -7.75 -1.41
CA VAL A 6 5.40 -6.88 -1.24
C VAL A 6 6.68 -7.71 -1.42
N GLU A 7 7.56 -7.23 -2.29
CA GLU A 7 8.82 -7.90 -2.62
C GLU A 7 9.94 -7.49 -1.66
N GLU A 8 9.95 -6.22 -1.24
CA GLU A 8 10.87 -5.70 -0.24
C GLU A 8 10.33 -4.41 0.39
N ALA A 9 10.97 -3.97 1.49
CA ALA A 9 10.75 -2.64 2.03
C ALA A 9 12.03 -1.80 1.89
N GLY A 10 11.98 -0.87 0.94
CA GLY A 10 13.05 0.06 0.61
C GLY A 10 13.15 1.23 1.59
N MET A 11 14.20 2.04 1.44
CA MET A 11 14.53 3.14 2.33
C MET A 11 14.45 4.48 1.61
N VAL A 12 13.67 5.43 2.13
CA VAL A 12 13.56 6.79 1.57
C VAL A 12 14.88 7.55 1.79
N GLN A 13 15.49 7.99 0.70
CA GLN A 13 16.76 8.74 0.70
C GLN A 13 16.54 10.25 0.56
N ALA A 14 15.54 10.65 -0.21
CA ALA A 14 15.21 12.06 -0.41
C ALA A 14 13.71 12.25 -0.69
N VAL A 15 13.18 13.36 -0.19
CA VAL A 15 11.85 13.87 -0.53
C VAL A 15 12.01 15.34 -0.85
N THR A 16 11.86 15.74 -2.11
CA THR A 16 12.20 17.10 -2.55
C THR A 16 11.06 17.71 -3.35
N ARG A 17 10.66 18.95 -3.00
CA ARG A 17 9.69 19.71 -3.79
C ARG A 17 10.29 20.04 -5.16
N ARG A 18 9.58 19.71 -6.25
CA ARG A 18 9.95 20.06 -7.63
C ARG A 18 8.77 20.75 -8.31
N GLY A 19 8.81 22.08 -8.42
CA GLY A 19 7.72 22.86 -9.00
C GLY A 19 6.37 22.62 -8.31
N LYS A 20 5.40 22.09 -9.06
CA LYS A 20 4.04 21.76 -8.58
C LYS A 20 3.90 20.31 -8.06
N GLY A 21 5.01 19.60 -7.87
CA GLY A 21 5.01 18.24 -7.36
C GLY A 21 6.21 17.96 -6.47
N TRP A 22 6.52 16.69 -6.31
CA TRP A 22 7.61 16.19 -5.47
C TRP A 22 8.40 15.13 -6.21
N SER A 23 9.66 15.00 -5.84
CA SER A 23 10.50 13.87 -6.18
C SER A 23 10.74 13.04 -4.92
N LEU A 24 10.55 11.74 -5.03
CA LEU A 24 10.82 10.75 -3.99
C LEU A 24 11.93 9.82 -4.49
N GLU A 25 13.01 9.73 -3.73
CA GLU A 25 14.12 8.83 -3.99
C GLU A 25 14.11 7.70 -2.96
N VAL A 26 14.06 6.46 -3.43
CA VAL A 26 13.99 5.26 -2.58
C VAL A 26 15.14 4.34 -2.94
N GLU A 27 15.95 3.98 -1.95
CA GLU A 27 16.90 2.88 -2.06
C GLU A 27 16.15 1.54 -2.06
N ALA A 28 16.41 0.73 -3.07
CA ALA A 28 15.82 -0.58 -3.29
C ALA A 28 16.92 -1.62 -3.49
N GLY A 29 16.55 -2.90 -3.49
CA GLY A 29 17.47 -4.03 -3.64
C GLY A 29 16.91 -5.04 -4.62
N ALA A 30 16.00 -5.88 -4.15
CA ALA A 30 15.44 -7.01 -4.89
C ALA A 30 14.77 -6.58 -6.21
N ILE A 31 14.00 -5.49 -6.20
CA ILE A 31 13.20 -5.11 -7.39
C ILE A 31 14.04 -4.44 -8.49
N LEU A 32 15.24 -3.94 -8.18
CA LEU A 32 16.07 -3.19 -9.12
C LEU A 32 16.41 -3.97 -10.40
N ALA A 33 16.61 -5.29 -10.28
CA ALA A 33 17.02 -6.12 -11.41
C ALA A 33 15.96 -6.18 -12.53
N GLY A 34 14.69 -5.88 -12.21
CA GLY A 34 13.57 -5.98 -13.14
C GLY A 34 12.99 -4.65 -13.61
N VAL A 35 13.44 -3.52 -13.05
CA VAL A 35 12.78 -2.21 -13.19
C VAL A 35 13.56 -1.29 -14.12
N LYS A 36 12.84 -0.59 -15.00
CA LYS A 36 13.35 0.40 -15.95
C LYS A 36 12.64 1.75 -15.79
N ILE A 37 13.23 2.80 -16.36
CA ILE A 37 12.57 4.10 -16.48
C ILE A 37 11.27 3.93 -17.27
N GLY A 38 10.18 4.48 -16.75
CA GLY A 38 8.83 4.35 -17.31
C GLY A 38 8.01 3.20 -16.72
N ASP A 39 8.63 2.27 -15.99
CA ASP A 39 7.90 1.18 -15.33
C ASP A 39 7.12 1.70 -14.12
N SER A 40 6.03 1.00 -13.81
CA SER A 40 5.24 1.23 -12.60
C SER A 40 5.72 0.36 -11.44
N VAL A 41 5.92 0.98 -10.28
CA VAL A 41 6.24 0.33 -9.01
C VAL A 41 5.23 0.82 -7.97
N ALA A 42 4.67 -0.10 -7.18
CA ALA A 42 3.84 0.26 -6.04
C ALA A 42 4.74 0.64 -4.87
N VAL A 43 4.67 1.90 -4.42
CA VAL A 43 5.38 2.41 -3.25
C VAL A 43 4.38 2.60 -2.11
N SER A 44 4.45 1.74 -1.11
CA SER A 44 3.43 1.60 -0.06
C SER A 44 2.02 1.50 -0.66
N GLY A 45 1.89 0.73 -1.73
CA GLY A 45 0.65 0.54 -2.48
C GLY A 45 0.32 1.66 -3.46
N CYS A 46 1.01 2.80 -3.48
CA CYS A 46 0.75 3.83 -4.48
C CYS A 46 1.50 3.50 -5.79
N CYS A 47 0.78 3.37 -6.90
CA CYS A 47 1.38 3.17 -8.22
C CYS A 47 2.14 4.43 -8.65
N LEU A 48 3.46 4.35 -8.70
CA LEU A 48 4.33 5.43 -9.15
C LEU A 48 5.18 5.01 -10.34
N THR A 49 5.44 5.96 -11.24
CA THR A 49 6.29 5.73 -12.41
C THR A 49 7.74 6.06 -12.08
N VAL A 50 8.65 5.15 -12.41
CA VAL A 50 10.09 5.36 -12.26
C VAL A 50 10.55 6.40 -13.28
N THR A 51 11.11 7.51 -12.81
CA THR A 51 11.64 8.59 -13.65
C THR A 51 13.15 8.51 -13.81
N GLU A 52 13.86 7.99 -12.81
CA GLU A 52 15.32 7.79 -12.86
C GLU A 52 15.72 6.51 -12.11
N VAL A 53 16.83 5.90 -12.54
CA VAL A 53 17.47 4.75 -11.86
C VAL A 53 18.93 5.11 -11.61
N ASN A 54 19.27 5.37 -10.35
CA ASN A 54 20.58 5.88 -9.92
C ASN A 54 21.28 4.85 -9.03
N GLY A 55 21.98 3.89 -9.65
CA GLY A 55 22.62 2.79 -8.93
C GLY A 55 21.58 1.93 -8.20
N LYS A 56 21.53 2.00 -6.87
CA LYS A 56 20.56 1.27 -6.04
C LYS A 56 19.25 2.04 -5.75
N ARG A 57 19.03 3.15 -6.43
CA ARG A 57 17.95 4.08 -6.09
C ARG A 57 17.00 4.26 -7.24
N LEU A 58 15.71 4.19 -6.92
CA LEU A 58 14.62 4.51 -7.82
C LEU A 58 14.10 5.91 -7.48
N VAL A 59 13.88 6.72 -8.50
CA VAL A 59 13.31 8.06 -8.35
C VAL A 59 11.92 8.06 -8.96
N PHE A 60 10.99 8.71 -8.25
CA PHE A 60 9.59 8.86 -8.64
C PHE A 60 9.19 10.32 -8.57
N ASP A 61 8.35 10.77 -9.49
CA ASP A 61 7.65 12.03 -9.38
C ASP A 61 6.25 11.82 -8.80
N LEU A 62 5.86 12.66 -7.85
CA LEU A 62 4.58 12.64 -7.18
C LEU A 62 3.84 13.93 -7.45
N LEU A 63 2.55 13.80 -7.75
CA LEU A 63 1.62 14.92 -7.71
C LEU A 63 1.39 15.35 -6.26
N ASP A 64 1.08 16.63 -6.05
CA ASP A 64 0.64 17.13 -4.74
C ASP A 64 -0.54 16.32 -4.20
N GLU A 65 -1.52 16.02 -5.06
CA GLU A 65 -2.69 15.21 -4.70
C GLU A 65 -2.31 13.81 -4.21
N THR A 66 -1.38 13.13 -4.90
CA THR A 66 -0.89 11.80 -4.48
C THR A 66 -0.24 11.89 -3.10
N LYS A 67 0.59 12.92 -2.87
CA LYS A 67 1.23 13.11 -1.58
C LYS A 67 0.19 13.35 -0.49
N GLU A 68 -0.75 14.26 -0.70
CA GLU A 68 -1.77 14.67 0.28
C GLU A 68 -2.77 13.55 0.64
N LYS A 69 -3.20 12.77 -0.36
CA LYS A 69 -4.26 11.75 -0.18
C LYS A 69 -3.74 10.39 0.31
N THR A 70 -2.42 10.20 0.36
CA THR A 70 -1.78 8.97 0.83
C THR A 70 -0.98 9.22 2.11
N ASN A 71 -0.40 8.17 2.68
CA ASN A 71 0.56 8.25 3.77
C ASN A 71 1.92 8.81 3.35
N LEU A 72 2.14 9.01 2.04
CA LEU A 72 3.35 9.65 1.53
C LEU A 72 3.44 11.13 1.95
N GLN A 73 2.35 11.74 2.44
CA GLN A 73 2.37 13.09 3.03
C GLN A 73 3.37 13.22 4.18
N SER A 74 3.49 12.18 4.99
CA SER A 74 4.30 12.15 6.21
C SER A 74 5.61 11.40 6.04
N VAL A 75 5.91 10.89 4.83
CA VAL A 75 7.16 10.20 4.56
C VAL A 75 8.34 11.16 4.68
N GLN A 76 9.40 10.71 5.36
CA GLN A 76 10.63 11.45 5.60
C GLN A 76 11.84 10.60 5.21
N VAL A 77 12.99 11.26 5.06
CA VAL A 77 14.28 10.57 4.85
C VAL A 77 14.53 9.60 6.01
N GLY A 78 14.97 8.38 5.68
CA GLY A 78 15.17 7.29 6.64
C GLY A 78 13.91 6.49 6.98
N ALA A 79 12.74 6.85 6.43
CA ALA A 79 11.55 6.01 6.54
C ALA A 79 11.61 4.82 5.56
N ARG A 80 10.98 3.71 5.94
CA ARG A 80 10.81 2.55 5.05
C ARG A 80 9.49 2.62 4.30
N VAL A 81 9.47 2.11 3.08
CA VAL A 81 8.28 2.00 2.22
C VAL A 81 8.22 0.61 1.58
N ASN A 82 7.02 0.03 1.48
CA ASN A 82 6.86 -1.25 0.79
C ASN A 82 7.05 -1.05 -0.71
N LEU A 83 7.67 -2.00 -1.39
CA LEU A 83 7.92 -1.97 -2.83
C LEU A 83 7.41 -3.26 -3.48
N GLU A 84 6.65 -3.11 -4.56
CA GLU A 84 6.22 -4.20 -5.44
C GLU A 84 6.34 -3.73 -6.90
N SER A 85 7.01 -4.52 -7.74
CA SER A 85 7.09 -4.27 -9.18
C SER A 85 5.77 -4.60 -9.88
N SER A 86 5.50 -3.95 -11.02
CA SER A 86 4.28 -4.26 -11.77
C SER A 86 4.22 -5.74 -12.20
N LEU A 87 3.03 -6.33 -12.09
CA LEU A 87 2.79 -7.73 -12.42
C LEU A 87 3.09 -8.00 -13.90
N LYS A 88 4.01 -8.94 -14.16
CA LYS A 88 4.27 -9.46 -15.52
C LYS A 88 3.08 -10.28 -16.03
N ALA A 89 2.91 -10.32 -17.35
CA ALA A 89 1.82 -11.10 -17.98
C ALA A 89 1.90 -12.61 -17.68
N ASP A 90 3.10 -13.14 -17.47
CA ASP A 90 3.39 -14.52 -17.07
C ASP A 90 3.65 -14.68 -15.56
N GLY A 91 3.43 -13.61 -14.79
CA GLY A 91 3.64 -13.58 -13.35
C GLY A 91 2.56 -14.31 -12.57
N LYS A 92 2.90 -14.71 -11.34
CA LYS A 92 1.95 -15.32 -10.41
C LYS A 92 1.14 -14.24 -9.68
N LEU A 93 -0.18 -14.32 -9.75
CA LEU A 93 -1.08 -13.53 -8.90
C LEU A 93 -1.19 -14.21 -7.52
N GLY A 94 -0.30 -13.84 -6.59
CA GLY A 94 -0.22 -14.46 -5.26
C GLY A 94 -1.21 -13.91 -4.22
N GLY A 95 -1.60 -12.64 -4.36
CA GLY A 95 -2.62 -11.99 -3.54
C GLY A 95 -3.93 -11.81 -4.31
N HIS A 96 -4.31 -10.55 -4.55
CA HIS A 96 -5.49 -10.19 -5.34
C HIS A 96 -5.16 -9.06 -6.34
N PHE A 97 -6.12 -8.63 -7.15
CA PHE A 97 -5.88 -7.52 -8.08
C PHE A 97 -5.75 -6.21 -7.32
N VAL A 98 -4.52 -5.70 -7.26
CA VAL A 98 -4.18 -4.40 -6.72
C VAL A 98 -3.83 -3.47 -7.89
N THR A 99 -4.46 -2.30 -7.93
CA THR A 99 -4.25 -1.30 -8.99
C THR A 99 -3.13 -0.33 -8.62
N GLY A 100 -2.94 -0.11 -7.33
CA GLY A 100 -2.09 0.91 -6.76
C GLY A 100 -2.74 2.30 -6.73
N HIS A 101 -4.08 2.34 -6.85
CA HIS A 101 -4.89 3.55 -6.73
C HIS A 101 -5.51 3.60 -5.34
N ILE A 102 -4.85 4.33 -4.45
CA ILE A 102 -5.25 4.45 -3.04
C ILE A 102 -6.60 5.18 -2.93
N ASP A 103 -7.56 4.54 -2.26
CA ASP A 103 -8.90 5.12 -2.02
C ASP A 103 -8.89 6.12 -0.86
N GLY A 104 -8.00 5.90 0.10
CA GLY A 104 -7.82 6.77 1.25
C GLY A 104 -6.79 6.21 2.22
N THR A 105 -6.76 6.78 3.42
CA THR A 105 -5.90 6.30 4.50
C THR A 105 -6.74 5.79 5.66
N ALA A 106 -6.41 4.61 6.17
CA ALA A 106 -7.00 4.08 7.39
C ALA A 106 -6.11 4.42 8.59
N GLN A 107 -6.72 4.72 9.74
CA GLN A 107 -6.00 4.94 10.98
C GLN A 107 -5.80 3.61 11.70
N VAL A 108 -4.56 3.30 12.10
CA VAL A 108 -4.27 2.13 12.93
C VAL A 108 -4.79 2.39 14.34
N MET A 109 -5.81 1.63 14.75
CA MET A 109 -6.45 1.75 16.06
C MET A 109 -5.82 0.84 17.10
N LYS A 110 -5.31 -0.31 16.65
CA LYS A 110 -4.67 -1.33 17.50
C LYS A 110 -3.58 -2.03 16.72
N TRP A 111 -2.43 -2.26 17.35
CA TRP A 111 -1.35 -3.06 16.78
C TRP A 111 -0.71 -3.92 17.86
N VAL A 112 -1.11 -5.18 17.93
CA VAL A 112 -0.69 -6.08 19.03
C VAL A 112 -0.23 -7.43 18.51
N ARG A 113 0.75 -8.00 19.20
CA ARG A 113 1.13 -9.40 18.99
C ARG A 113 0.11 -10.31 19.68
N SER A 114 -0.24 -11.41 19.02
CA SER A 114 -1.17 -12.42 19.50
C SER A 114 -0.64 -13.81 19.15
N GLY A 115 0.12 -14.40 20.07
CA GLY A 115 0.85 -15.64 19.81
C GLY A 115 2.00 -15.41 18.84
N GLU A 116 2.01 -16.16 17.73
CA GLU A 116 3.00 -16.01 16.67
C GLU A 116 2.62 -14.93 15.65
N ASP A 117 1.36 -14.51 15.61
CA ASP A 117 0.84 -13.53 14.66
C ASP A 117 0.67 -12.15 15.30
N TRP A 118 0.28 -11.18 14.47
CA TRP A 118 -0.12 -9.84 14.89
C TRP A 118 -1.53 -9.52 14.43
N GLU A 119 -2.26 -8.81 15.28
CA GLU A 119 -3.56 -8.25 14.95
C GLU A 119 -3.39 -6.73 14.72
N LEU A 120 -3.74 -6.29 13.50
CA LEU A 120 -3.90 -4.88 13.16
C LEU A 120 -5.39 -4.58 13.10
N GLU A 121 -5.87 -3.66 13.94
CA GLU A 121 -7.19 -3.05 13.78
C GLU A 121 -7.02 -1.67 13.16
N ALA A 122 -7.83 -1.37 12.15
CA ALA A 122 -7.82 -0.08 11.50
C ALA A 122 -9.23 0.46 11.27
N GLU A 123 -9.34 1.79 11.23
CA GLU A 123 -10.57 2.50 10.95
C GLU A 123 -10.47 3.25 9.62
N VAL A 124 -11.43 3.03 8.73
CA VAL A 124 -11.49 3.71 7.42
C VAL A 124 -12.27 5.04 7.50
N PRO A 125 -11.99 5.99 6.59
CA PRO A 125 -12.84 7.15 6.38
C PRO A 125 -14.28 6.75 6.02
N SER A 126 -15.23 7.63 6.35
CA SER A 126 -16.63 7.44 5.99
C SER A 126 -16.80 7.22 4.49
N GLY A 127 -17.65 6.27 4.13
CA GLY A 127 -17.94 5.89 2.76
C GLY A 127 -17.19 4.64 2.30
N LEU A 128 -16.01 4.33 2.87
CA LEU A 128 -15.24 3.14 2.49
C LEU A 128 -15.69 1.86 3.20
N GLU A 129 -16.45 1.95 4.29
CA GLU A 129 -16.96 0.79 5.04
C GLU A 129 -17.75 -0.20 4.18
N ARG A 130 -18.40 0.29 3.13
CA ARG A 130 -19.20 -0.53 2.20
C ARG A 130 -18.39 -1.53 1.39
N TYR A 131 -17.08 -1.31 1.26
CA TYR A 131 -16.18 -2.22 0.56
C TYR A 131 -15.48 -3.20 1.51
N LEU A 132 -15.72 -3.09 2.82
CA LEU A 132 -15.19 -4.02 3.80
C LEU A 132 -16.12 -5.23 3.90
N VAL A 133 -15.69 -6.35 3.32
CA VAL A 133 -16.43 -7.62 3.34
C VAL A 133 -15.65 -8.59 4.23
N PRO A 134 -16.25 -9.18 5.29
CA PRO A 134 -15.60 -10.22 6.07
C PRO A 134 -15.09 -11.35 5.16
N LYS A 135 -13.84 -11.78 5.37
CA LYS A 135 -13.11 -12.73 4.50
C LYS A 135 -12.85 -12.25 3.06
N GLY A 136 -13.16 -11.00 2.74
CA GLY A 136 -12.76 -10.33 1.51
C GLY A 136 -11.31 -9.86 1.55
N CYS A 137 -10.85 -9.31 0.42
CA CYS A 137 -9.50 -8.78 0.27
C CYS A 137 -9.45 -7.27 0.53
N VAL A 138 -8.29 -6.80 1.00
CA VAL A 138 -7.95 -5.38 1.09
C VAL A 138 -6.44 -5.24 0.89
N ALA A 139 -6.01 -4.12 0.31
CA ALA A 139 -4.59 -3.78 0.27
C ALA A 139 -4.28 -2.67 1.31
N ILE A 140 -3.38 -2.96 2.24
CA ILE A 140 -2.88 -2.00 3.24
C ILE A 140 -1.39 -1.74 2.98
N ASP A 141 -1.02 -0.50 2.69
CA ASP A 141 0.35 -0.13 2.26
C ASP A 141 0.88 -1.02 1.12
N GLY A 142 -0.02 -1.45 0.22
CA GLY A 142 0.30 -2.37 -0.87
C GLY A 142 0.39 -3.84 -0.47
N ILE A 143 0.03 -4.21 0.76
CA ILE A 143 0.01 -5.60 1.24
C ILE A 143 -1.39 -6.16 1.08
N SER A 144 -1.55 -7.20 0.27
CA SER A 144 -2.78 -7.96 0.13
C SER A 144 -3.06 -8.75 1.41
N LEU A 145 -4.18 -8.43 2.06
CA LEU A 145 -4.59 -9.02 3.32
C LEU A 145 -6.04 -9.47 3.28
N THR A 146 -6.38 -10.43 4.13
CA THR A 146 -7.75 -10.90 4.31
C THR A 146 -8.41 -10.17 5.47
N LEU A 147 -9.56 -9.56 5.21
CA LEU A 147 -10.39 -8.94 6.24
C LEU A 147 -10.90 -10.00 7.23
N GLY A 148 -10.66 -9.75 8.52
CA GLY A 148 -11.18 -10.53 9.63
C GLY A 148 -12.58 -10.07 10.03
N ARG A 149 -12.66 -9.50 11.24
CA ARG A 149 -13.85 -8.81 11.75
C ARG A 149 -14.01 -7.49 11.01
N VAL A 150 -15.26 -7.13 10.73
CA VAL A 150 -15.67 -5.85 10.16
C VAL A 150 -16.86 -5.34 10.95
N GLU A 151 -16.75 -4.13 11.49
CA GLU A 151 -17.74 -3.49 12.35
C GLU A 151 -17.87 -2.02 11.96
N GLY A 152 -18.83 -1.73 11.07
CA GLY A 152 -18.98 -0.40 10.48
C GLY A 152 -17.69 0.01 9.75
N ARG A 153 -17.05 1.09 10.23
CA ARG A 153 -15.80 1.61 9.65
C ARG A 153 -14.54 0.92 10.16
N LYS A 154 -14.66 0.00 11.12
CA LYS A 154 -13.52 -0.69 11.72
C LYS A 154 -13.39 -2.08 11.13
N PHE A 155 -12.15 -2.52 10.96
CA PHE A 155 -11.84 -3.89 10.58
C PHE A 155 -10.53 -4.32 11.21
N ASN A 156 -10.31 -5.63 11.27
CA ASN A 156 -9.01 -6.18 11.62
C ASN A 156 -8.46 -7.10 10.52
N VAL A 157 -7.15 -7.23 10.51
CA VAL A 157 -6.40 -8.18 9.69
C VAL A 157 -5.37 -8.89 10.56
N TRP A 158 -5.02 -10.11 10.15
CA TRP A 158 -4.02 -10.93 10.81
C TRP A 158 -2.74 -10.94 9.97
N ILE A 159 -1.62 -10.71 10.62
CA ILE A 159 -0.30 -10.61 9.98
C ILE A 159 0.57 -11.74 10.51
N ILE A 160 1.02 -12.59 9.59
CA ILE A 160 1.93 -13.70 9.90
C ILE A 160 3.38 -13.19 10.05
N PRO A 161 4.28 -13.93 10.73
CA PRO A 161 5.68 -13.55 10.93
C PRO A 161 6.41 -13.11 9.66
N HIS A 162 6.25 -13.86 8.57
CA HIS A 162 6.91 -13.53 7.31
C HIS A 162 6.51 -12.13 6.79
N THR A 163 5.22 -11.84 6.72
CA THR A 163 4.71 -10.53 6.28
C THR A 163 5.16 -9.41 7.23
N TYR A 164 5.19 -9.66 8.53
CA TYR A 164 5.69 -8.70 9.51
C TYR A 164 7.17 -8.35 9.26
N GLU A 165 8.01 -9.35 8.98
CA GLU A 165 9.45 -9.18 8.79
C GLU A 165 9.82 -8.45 7.50
N VAL A 166 9.19 -8.80 6.38
CA VAL A 166 9.58 -8.32 5.04
C VAL A 166 8.97 -6.97 4.68
N THR A 167 7.92 -6.53 5.39
CA THR A 167 7.20 -5.28 5.09
C THR A 167 7.51 -4.16 6.08
N THR A 168 6.91 -2.99 5.88
CA THR A 168 6.95 -1.86 6.81
C THR A 168 6.07 -2.04 8.05
N LEU A 169 5.24 -3.08 8.12
CA LEU A 169 4.34 -3.29 9.27
C LEU A 169 5.10 -3.42 10.60
N ARG A 170 6.34 -3.92 10.58
CA ARG A 170 7.20 -3.96 11.77
C ARG A 170 7.55 -2.60 12.37
N ASP A 171 7.47 -1.55 11.56
CA ASP A 171 7.83 -0.19 11.96
C ASP A 171 6.57 0.62 12.38
N ARG A 172 5.37 0.05 12.16
CA ARG A 172 4.07 0.70 12.41
C ARG A 172 3.73 0.79 13.88
N LYS A 173 2.93 1.81 14.20
CA LYS A 173 2.42 2.10 15.55
C LYS A 173 0.95 2.50 15.51
N GLU A 174 0.30 2.36 16.66
CA GLU A 174 -1.06 2.88 16.87
C GLU A 174 -1.10 4.40 16.61
N GLY A 175 -2.20 4.86 16.03
CA GLY A 175 -2.42 6.25 15.63
C GLY A 175 -1.87 6.62 14.25
N GLU A 176 -0.96 5.83 13.68
CA GLU A 176 -0.43 6.07 12.33
C GLU A 176 -1.46 5.81 11.23
N LYS A 177 -1.22 6.41 10.05
CA LYS A 177 -2.03 6.21 8.86
C LYS A 177 -1.36 5.24 7.90
N VAL A 178 -2.16 4.31 7.37
CA VAL A 178 -1.76 3.39 6.31
C VAL A 178 -2.58 3.67 5.05
N ASN A 179 -1.96 3.49 3.88
CA ASN A 179 -2.69 3.54 2.61
C ASN A 179 -3.67 2.38 2.54
N LEU A 180 -4.87 2.65 2.08
CA LEU A 180 -5.93 1.67 1.89
C LEU A 180 -6.37 1.68 0.43
N GLU A 181 -6.33 0.52 -0.20
CA GLU A 181 -7.01 0.26 -1.47
C GLU A 181 -8.03 -0.87 -1.24
N CYS A 182 -9.30 -0.55 -1.50
CA CYS A 182 -10.40 -1.51 -1.45
C CYS A 182 -10.37 -2.43 -2.67
N ASP A 183 -10.85 -3.66 -2.50
CA ASP A 183 -10.92 -4.65 -3.59
C ASP A 183 -11.64 -4.07 -4.82
N LEU A 184 -10.96 -4.12 -5.96
CA LEU A 184 -11.45 -3.66 -7.25
C LEU A 184 -12.81 -4.30 -7.59
N LEU A 185 -12.99 -5.57 -7.26
CA LEU A 185 -14.23 -6.30 -7.54
C LEU A 185 -15.41 -5.71 -6.75
N ALA A 186 -15.19 -5.31 -5.49
CA ALA A 186 -16.25 -4.70 -4.67
C ALA A 186 -16.78 -3.40 -5.29
N LYS A 187 -15.88 -2.57 -5.85
CA LYS A 187 -16.26 -1.30 -6.52
C LYS A 187 -17.08 -1.53 -7.78
N TYR A 188 -16.70 -2.51 -8.61
CA TYR A 188 -17.47 -2.83 -9.81
C TYR A 188 -18.83 -3.44 -9.47
N VAL A 189 -18.90 -4.31 -8.45
CA VAL A 189 -20.18 -4.87 -7.97
C VAL A 189 -21.11 -3.75 -7.49
N GLU A 190 -20.62 -2.80 -6.69
CA GLU A 190 -21.44 -1.65 -6.26
C GLU A 190 -21.97 -0.86 -7.47
N LYS A 191 -21.08 -0.51 -8.41
CA LYS A 191 -21.46 0.27 -9.60
C LYS A 191 -22.52 -0.44 -10.45
N MET A 192 -22.41 -1.75 -10.62
CA MET A 192 -23.28 -2.54 -11.48
C MET A 192 -24.62 -2.91 -10.82
N THR A 193 -24.61 -3.20 -9.53
CA THR A 193 -25.83 -3.53 -8.79
C THR A 193 -26.67 -2.29 -8.47
N GLY A 194 -26.12 -1.10 -8.67
CA GLY A 194 -26.84 0.15 -8.41
C GLY A 194 -27.28 0.24 -6.95
N ALA A 195 -26.51 -0.39 -6.04
CA ALA A 195 -26.66 -0.28 -4.59
C ALA A 195 -26.44 1.19 -4.19
N LYS A 196 -27.45 2.03 -4.47
CA LYS A 196 -27.55 3.40 -4.02
C LYS A 196 -27.90 3.34 -2.54
N LYS A 197 -27.23 4.23 -1.81
CA LYS A 197 -27.39 4.57 -0.39
C LYS A 197 -28.79 4.34 0.16
#